data_AF-A0A7J4RDT6-F1
#
_entry.id   AF-A0A7J4RDT6-F1
#
_cell.length_a   1.000
_cell.length_b   1.000
_cell.length_c   1.000
_cell.angle_alpha   90.00
_cell.angle_beta   90.00
_cell.angle_gamma   90.00
#
_symmetry.space_group_name_H-M   'P 1'
#
loop_
_entity.id
_entity.type
_entity.pdbx_description
1 polymer ?
#
loop_
_entity_poly.entity_id
_entity_poly.type
_entity_poly.pdbx_seq_one_letter_code
_entity_poly.pdbx_strand_id
1 'polypeptide(L)' 'IENREDIESLIQTWVGRYTRAELEHLLQGIPCAPINTVSEALADAQSIARGALLKENGVTTLASPLRFMQSQ' A
#
# COMPACT_ATOMS: atom_id res chain seq x y z
N ILE A 1 6.82 24.85 -5.61
CA ILE A 1 6.81 24.85 -4.12
C ILE A 1 8.17 25.36 -3.69
N GLU A 2 8.22 26.51 -3.02
CA GLU A 2 9.45 27.29 -2.80
C GLU A 2 10.46 26.57 -1.88
N ASN A 3 9.98 25.84 -0.86
CA ASN A 3 10.84 25.26 0.19
C ASN A 3 10.77 23.73 0.25
N ARG A 4 10.52 23.06 -0.89
CA ARG A 4 10.27 21.61 -0.91
C ARG A 4 11.45 20.82 -0.36
N GLU A 5 12.67 21.13 -0.79
CA GLU A 5 13.88 20.39 -0.41
C GLU A 5 14.18 20.50 1.09
N ASP A 6 14.04 21.70 1.66
CA ASP A 6 14.26 21.94 3.08
C ASP A 6 13.26 21.18 3.95
N ILE A 7 11.97 21.19 3.55
CA ILE A 7 10.90 20.48 4.26
C ILE A 7 11.13 18.96 4.17
N GLU A 8 11.49 18.44 3.00
CA GLU A 8 11.76 17.01 2.81
C GLU A 8 12.96 16.56 3.65
N SER A 9 14.04 17.35 3.68
CA SER A 9 15.22 17.08 4.49
C SER A 9 14.90 17.04 5.99
N LEU A 10 14.08 17.97 6.47
CA LEU A 10 13.63 18.00 7.86
C LEU A 10 12.77 16.76 8.19
N ILE A 11 11.79 16.44 7.35
CA ILE A 11 10.92 15.26 7.54
C ILE A 11 11.78 14.00 7.55
N GLN A 12 12.66 13.82 6.56
CA GLN A 12 13.54 12.65 6.42
C GLN A 12 14.40 12.43 7.68
N THR A 13 14.93 13.50 8.25
CA THR A 13 15.74 13.48 9.48
C THR A 13 14.97 12.92 10.69
N TRP A 14 13.67 13.22 10.77
CA TRP A 14 12.82 12.74 11.87
C TRP A 14 12.30 11.33 11.62
N VAL A 15 11.75 11.05 10.42
CA VAL A 15 11.17 9.73 10.12
C VAL A 15 12.22 8.63 10.07
N GLY A 16 13.47 8.95 9.68
CA GLY A 16 14.57 7.98 9.63
C GLY A 16 15.00 7.41 11.00
N ARG A 17 14.46 7.94 12.10
CA ARG A 17 14.71 7.44 13.47
C ARG A 17 13.74 6.34 13.89
N TYR A 18 12.71 6.08 13.10
CA TYR A 18 11.66 5.12 13.39
C TYR A 18 11.69 3.99 12.36
N THR A 19 11.25 2.81 12.78
CA THR A 19 10.94 1.71 11.88
C THR A 19 9.65 1.98 11.11
N ARG A 20 9.44 1.22 10.03
CA ARG A 20 8.19 1.25 9.25
C ARG A 20 6.95 1.06 10.14
N ALA A 21 6.97 0.04 11.01
CA ALA A 21 5.85 -0.30 11.88
C ALA A 21 5.55 0.80 12.92
N GLU A 22 6.59 1.43 13.47
CA GLU A 22 6.42 2.55 14.40
C GLU A 22 5.80 3.77 13.71
N LEU A 23 6.21 4.09 12.48
CA LEU A 23 5.63 5.19 11.71
C LEU A 23 4.16 4.91 11.33
N GLU A 24 3.83 3.69 10.92
CA GLU A 24 2.45 3.30 10.61
C GLU A 24 1.51 3.49 11.82
N HIS A 25 2.01 3.22 13.03
CA HIS A 25 1.25 3.45 14.25
C HIS A 25 1.20 4.93 14.64
N LEU A 26 2.34 5.63 14.61
CA LEU A 26 2.46 7.03 15.03
C LEU A 26 1.66 7.98 14.12
N LEU A 27 1.56 7.67 12.83
CA LEU A 27 0.94 8.52 11.81
C LEU A 27 -0.52 8.15 11.54
N GLN A 28 -1.17 7.35 12.40
CA GLN A 28 -2.59 7.06 12.25
C GLN A 28 -3.43 8.35 12.19
N GLY A 29 -4.31 8.43 11.18
CA GLY A 29 -5.12 9.63 10.90
C GLY A 29 -4.45 10.66 9.99
N ILE A 30 -3.14 10.51 9.71
CA ILE A 30 -2.44 11.26 8.68
C ILE A 30 -2.37 10.38 7.41
N PRO A 31 -2.64 10.90 6.21
CA PRO A 31 -2.53 10.12 4.98
C PRO A 31 -1.09 9.66 4.71
N CYS A 32 -0.79 8.42 5.09
CA CYS A 32 0.46 7.74 4.78
C CYS A 32 0.22 6.25 4.55
N ALA A 33 1.13 5.60 3.84
CA ALA A 33 1.10 4.16 3.61
C ALA A 33 2.53 3.61 3.58
N PRO A 34 2.73 2.34 3.97
CA PRO A 34 4.02 1.70 3.80
C PRO A 34 4.38 1.53 2.32
N ILE A 35 5.68 1.56 2.04
CA ILE A 35 6.19 1.05 0.78
C ILE A 35 6.25 -0.48 0.88
N ASN A 36 5.42 -1.14 0.09
CA ASN A 36 5.33 -2.61 0.05
C ASN A 36 6.15 -3.17 -1.10
N THR A 37 6.77 -4.31 -0.87
CA THR A 37 7.22 -5.21 -1.95
C THR A 37 6.01 -5.75 -2.71
N VAL A 38 6.23 -6.29 -3.92
CA VAL A 38 5.16 -6.92 -4.70
C VAL A 38 4.46 -8.03 -3.91
N SER A 39 5.22 -8.86 -3.21
CA SER A 39 4.68 -9.95 -2.39
C SER A 39 3.84 -9.44 -1.22
N GLU A 40 4.29 -8.39 -0.53
CA GLU A 40 3.51 -7.75 0.55
C GLU A 40 2.22 -7.12 0.02
N ALA A 41 2.28 -6.44 -1.13
CA ALA A 41 1.10 -5.87 -1.76
C ALA A 41 0.10 -6.97 -2.15
N LEU A 42 0.53 -8.06 -2.78
CA LEU A 42 -0.41 -9.15 -3.14
C LEU A 42 -0.98 -9.89 -1.91
N ALA A 43 -0.29 -9.85 -0.78
CA ALA A 43 -0.73 -10.45 0.48
C ALA A 43 -1.45 -9.45 1.40
N ASP A 44 -1.62 -8.19 1.00
CA ASP A 44 -2.27 -7.20 1.84
C ASP A 44 -3.76 -7.53 2.02
N ALA A 45 -4.32 -7.09 3.16
CA ALA A 45 -5.69 -7.43 3.55
C ALA A 45 -6.73 -7.04 2.48
N GLN A 46 -6.53 -5.91 1.79
CA GLN A 46 -7.42 -5.44 0.75
C GLN A 46 -7.24 -6.22 -0.56
N SER A 47 -6.00 -6.55 -0.93
CA SER A 47 -5.73 -7.42 -2.09
C SER A 47 -6.38 -8.79 -1.94
N ILE A 48 -6.34 -9.38 -0.74
CA ILE A 48 -7.02 -10.64 -0.43
C ILE A 48 -8.55 -10.44 -0.49
N ALA A 49 -9.10 -9.43 0.20
CA ALA A 49 -10.53 -9.18 0.25
C ALA A 49 -11.15 -8.91 -1.13
N ARG A 50 -10.39 -8.31 -2.05
CA ARG A 50 -10.83 -8.03 -3.42
C ARG A 50 -10.59 -9.17 -4.40
N GLY A 51 -9.96 -10.26 -3.97
CA GLY A 51 -9.59 -11.37 -4.85
C GLY A 51 -8.63 -10.91 -5.95
N ALA A 52 -7.55 -10.21 -5.58
CA ALA A 52 -6.56 -9.70 -6.52
C ALA A 52 -5.82 -10.81 -7.28
N LEU A 53 -5.75 -12.02 -6.71
CA LEU A 53 -5.20 -13.21 -7.34
C LEU A 53 -6.29 -14.22 -7.66
N LEU A 54 -6.16 -14.89 -8.79
CA LEU A 54 -6.98 -16.04 -9.17
C LEU A 54 -6.11 -17.17 -9.72
N LYS A 55 -6.65 -18.38 -9.72
CA LYS A 55 -5.98 -19.55 -10.30
C LYS A 55 -6.62 -19.90 -11.63
N GLU A 56 -5.88 -19.73 -12.71
CA GLU A 56 -6.31 -20.00 -14.08
C GLU A 56 -5.50 -21.18 -14.62
N ASN A 57 -6.16 -22.26 -15.04
CA ASN A 57 -5.50 -23.45 -15.60
C ASN A 57 -4.32 -23.98 -14.76
N GLY A 58 -4.43 -23.91 -13.43
CA GLY A 58 -3.39 -24.36 -12.51
C GLY A 58 -2.35 -23.31 -12.12
N VAL A 59 -2.32 -22.15 -12.78
CA VAL A 59 -1.35 -21.07 -12.57
C VAL A 59 -1.99 -19.91 -11.82
N THR A 60 -1.33 -19.40 -10.78
CA THR A 60 -1.77 -18.19 -10.06
C THR A 60 -1.43 -16.94 -10.87
N THR A 61 -2.42 -16.07 -11.10
CA THR A 61 -2.29 -14.84 -11.88
C THR A 61 -3.11 -13.69 -11.26
N LEU A 62 -2.94 -12.48 -11.78
CA LEU A 62 -3.72 -11.31 -11.38
C LEU A 62 -5.15 -11.40 -11.93
N ALA A 63 -6.12 -11.12 -11.06
CA ALA A 63 -7.50 -10.93 -11.47
C ALA A 63 -7.70 -9.56 -12.13
N SER A 64 -8.69 -9.46 -13.03
CA SER A 64 -9.18 -8.15 -13.48
C SER A 64 -9.55 -7.30 -12.25
N PRO A 65 -9.22 -6.00 -12.19
CA PRO A 65 -9.63 -5.13 -11.08
C PRO A 65 -11.08 -4.66 -11.22
N LEU A 66 -11.67 -4.80 -12.41
CA LEU A 66 -13.04 -4.37 -12.70
C LEU A 66 -14.03 -5.39 -12.14
N ARG A 67 -15.05 -4.88 -11.45
CA ARG A 67 -16.16 -5.66 -10.89
C ARG A 67 -17.45 -5.08 -11.46
N PHE A 68 -18.23 -5.90 -12.13
CA PHE A 68 -19.52 -5.51 -12.68
C PHE A 68 -20.62 -5.94 -11.73
N MET A 69 -21.52 -5.01 -11.39
CA MET A 69 -22.75 -5.35 -10.68
C MET A 69 -23.67 -6.08 -11.65
N GLN A 70 -24.22 -7.22 -11.25
CA GLN A 70 -25.30 -7.84 -12.03
C GLN A 70 -26.59 -7.07 -11.74
N SER A 71 -27.31 -6.69 -12.80
CA SER A 71 -28.70 -6.25 -12.65
C SER A 71 -29.52 -7.44 -12.14
N GLN A 72 -30.31 -7.22 -11.09
CA GLN A 72 -31.29 -8.20 -10.63
C GLN A 72 -32.30 -8.56 -11.72
#